data_AF-A0A2T3N7H9-F1
#
_entry.id   AF-A0A2T3N7H9-F1
#
_cell.length_a   1.000
_cell.length_b   1.000
_cell.length_c   1.000
_cell.angle_alpha   90.00
_cell.angle_beta   90.00
_cell.angle_gamma   90.00
#
_symmetry.space_group_name_H-M   'P 1'
#
loop_
_entity.id
_entity.type
_entity.pdbx_description
1 polymer ?
#
loop_
_entity_poly.entity_id
_entity_poly.type
_entity_poly.pdbx_seq_one_letter_code
_entity_poly.pdbx_strand_id
1 'polypeptide(L)'
;MKVSNPLTIVAIFAGVAETFATGALVLLPETMQAKFIDFVMFFPVLIVVTFFLILVFKPQVLYAPSDFANEEHFLHANNLKDVVAQETEKVLNEAKQKNQISGDLKALSKRVADLTVRGLEDEMDKRVLSYMLERPREAFTPRGLGHILTTSKHATLDSLMRLEKMEKVVSGMDGDIKVWQAKT
;
A
#
# COMPACT_ATOMS: atom_id res chain seq x y z
N MET A 1 -5.38 18.73 9.13
CA MET A 1 -3.96 19.05 8.91
C MET A 1 -3.22 17.76 8.60
N LYS A 2 -2.53 17.67 7.47
CA LYS A 2 -1.77 16.48 7.08
C LYS A 2 -0.50 16.44 7.94
N VAL A 3 -0.56 15.78 9.09
CA VAL A 3 0.61 15.57 9.96
C VAL A 3 1.35 14.36 9.39
N SER A 4 2.24 14.60 8.43
CA SER A 4 3.00 13.53 7.76
C SER A 4 4.50 13.79 7.73
N ASN A 5 4.96 14.92 8.30
CA ASN A 5 6.39 15.19 8.38
C ASN A 5 6.95 14.72 9.74
N PRO A 6 7.90 13.77 9.76
CA PRO A 6 8.56 13.30 10.98
C PRO A 6 9.09 14.43 11.86
N LEU A 7 9.55 15.53 11.24
CA LEU A 7 10.04 16.71 11.95
C LEU A 7 8.95 17.37 12.81
N THR A 8 7.71 17.39 12.31
CA THR A 8 6.57 17.97 13.03
C THR A 8 6.18 17.10 14.23
N ILE A 9 6.28 15.78 14.11
CA ILE A 9 6.03 14.85 15.22
C ILE A 9 7.05 15.08 16.34
N VAL A 10 8.34 15.20 15.98
CA VAL A 10 9.41 15.50 16.94
C VAL A 10 9.19 16.86 17.61
N ALA A 11 8.78 17.89 16.85
CA ALA A 11 8.51 19.22 17.40
C ALA A 11 7.34 19.22 18.42
N ILE A 12 6.23 18.53 18.10
CA ILE A 12 5.09 18.40 19.02
C ILE A 12 5.51 17.64 20.29
N PHE A 13 6.25 16.54 20.12
CA PHE A 13 6.71 15.73 21.25
C PHE A 13 7.65 16.53 22.17
N ALA A 14 8.57 17.31 21.60
CA ALA A 14 9.47 18.16 22.36
C ALA A 14 8.70 19.19 23.21
N GLY A 15 7.71 19.89 22.63
CA GLY A 15 6.92 20.88 23.36
C GLY A 15 6.08 20.28 24.49
N VAL A 16 5.48 19.11 24.26
CA VAL A 16 4.72 18.39 25.29
C VAL A 16 5.64 17.89 26.40
N ALA A 17 6.79 17.32 26.04
CA ALA A 17 7.78 16.84 27.01
C ALA A 17 8.34 17.98 27.88
N GLU A 18 8.63 19.14 27.29
CA GLU A 18 9.11 20.32 28.03
C GLU A 18 8.06 20.85 29.01
N THR A 19 6.79 20.88 28.58
CA THR A 19 5.66 21.30 29.44
C THR A 19 5.54 20.37 30.66
N PHE A 20 5.59 19.06 30.45
CA PHE A 20 5.54 18.09 31.55
C PHE A 20 6.78 18.14 32.44
N ALA A 21 7.97 18.30 31.85
CA ALA A 21 9.21 18.42 32.61
C ALA A 21 9.19 19.65 33.52
N THR A 22 8.70 20.79 33.01
CA THR A 22 8.55 22.02 33.79
C THR A 22 7.58 21.82 34.96
N GLY A 23 6.43 21.18 34.71
CA GLY A 23 5.47 20.85 35.77
C GLY A 23 6.07 19.93 36.83
N ALA A 24 6.78 18.88 36.42
CA ALA A 24 7.43 17.93 37.32
C ALA A 24 8.55 18.59 38.13
N LEU A 25 9.30 19.52 37.55
CA LEU A 25 10.44 20.19 38.20
C LEU A 25 9.99 20.99 39.44
N VAL A 26 8.83 21.65 39.37
CA VAL A 26 8.27 22.44 40.48
C VAL A 26 7.83 21.54 41.64
N LEU A 27 7.40 20.30 41.36
CA LEU A 27 6.94 19.36 42.39
C LEU A 27 8.07 18.50 42.99
N LEU A 28 9.27 18.54 42.43
CA LEU A 28 10.39 17.71 42.86
C LEU A 28 11.15 18.31 44.05
N PRO A 29 11.60 17.48 45.01
CA PRO A 29 12.52 17.91 46.06
C PRO A 29 13.86 18.40 45.48
N GLU A 30 14.48 19.40 46.10
CA GLU A 30 15.76 19.99 45.64
C GLU A 30 16.88 18.96 45.46
N THR A 31 16.90 17.91 46.29
CA THR A 31 17.89 16.83 46.22
C THR A 31 17.82 16.01 44.93
N MET A 32 16.66 15.97 44.27
CA MET A 32 16.44 15.25 43.01
C MET A 32 16.35 16.16 41.79
N GLN A 33 16.14 17.47 41.96
CA GLN A 33 16.04 18.42 40.84
C GLN A 33 17.28 18.40 39.94
N ALA A 34 18.48 18.36 40.51
CA ALA A 34 19.72 18.34 39.70
C ALA A 34 19.78 17.13 38.77
N LYS A 35 19.50 15.92 39.30
CA LYS A 35 19.45 14.69 38.50
C LYS A 35 18.35 14.71 37.45
N PHE A 36 17.22 15.32 37.78
CA PHE A 36 16.10 15.47 36.85
C PHE A 36 16.43 16.43 35.71
N ILE A 37 17.09 17.55 35.98
CA ILE A 37 17.54 18.51 34.97
C ILE A 37 18.52 17.86 33.99
N ASP A 38 19.49 17.09 34.49
CA ASP A 38 20.42 16.32 33.64
C ASP A 38 19.66 15.39 32.69
N PHE A 39 18.65 14.66 33.21
CA PHE A 39 17.81 13.79 32.40
C PHE A 39 17.01 14.57 31.34
N VAL A 40 16.34 15.66 31.74
CA VAL A 40 15.51 16.49 30.85
C VAL A 40 16.32 17.14 29.73
N MET A 41 17.59 17.48 29.97
CA MET A 41 18.45 18.01 28.91
C MET A 41 19.04 16.90 28.03
N PHE A 42 19.51 15.81 28.62
CA PHE A 42 20.23 14.77 27.88
C PHE A 42 19.29 13.92 27.01
N PHE A 43 18.08 13.63 27.50
CA PHE A 43 17.13 12.75 26.81
C PHE A 43 16.66 13.30 25.45
N PRO A 44 16.25 14.58 25.30
CA PRO A 44 15.89 15.15 24.02
C PRO A 44 17.08 15.17 23.04
N VAL A 45 18.27 15.52 23.53
CA VAL A 45 19.49 15.49 22.71
C VAL A 45 19.76 14.09 22.17
N LEU A 46 19.62 13.07 23.00
CA LEU A 46 19.80 11.68 22.60
C LEU A 46 18.78 11.26 21.54
N ILE A 47 17.51 11.65 21.67
CA ILE A 47 16.48 11.38 20.66
C ILE A 47 16.83 12.06 19.34
N VAL A 48 17.21 13.34 19.36
CA VAL A 48 17.57 14.09 18.16
C VAL A 48 18.79 13.48 17.46
N VAL A 49 19.84 13.15 18.22
CA VAL A 49 21.04 12.48 17.68
C VAL A 49 20.69 11.13 17.09
N THR A 50 19.91 10.31 17.80
CA THR A 50 19.48 8.99 17.32
C THR A 50 18.63 9.11 16.06
N PHE A 51 17.73 10.09 16.01
CA PHE A 51 16.92 10.39 14.83
C PHE A 51 17.81 10.71 13.61
N PHE A 52 18.80 11.58 13.76
CA PHE A 52 19.73 11.89 12.67
C PHE A 52 20.63 10.70 12.31
N LEU A 53 21.08 9.91 13.27
CA LEU A 53 21.83 8.68 12.99
C LEU A 53 20.99 7.71 12.14
N ILE A 54 19.72 7.50 12.50
CA ILE A 54 18.80 6.65 11.72
C ILE A 54 18.60 7.24 10.32
N LEU A 55 18.45 8.57 10.19
CA LEU A 55 18.36 9.22 8.88
C LEU A 55 19.61 9.00 8.02
N VAL A 56 20.81 9.06 8.60
CA VAL A 56 22.08 8.85 7.87
C VAL A 56 22.20 7.41 7.40
N PHE A 57 21.82 6.41 8.21
CA PHE A 57 21.95 5.00 7.83
C PHE A 57 20.77 4.46 7.02
N LYS A 58 19.56 4.94 7.27
CA LYS A 58 18.32 4.40 6.71
C LYS A 58 17.28 5.51 6.45
N PRO A 59 17.54 6.41 5.48
CA PRO A 59 16.61 7.51 5.16
C PRO A 59 15.21 7.00 4.74
N GLN A 60 15.15 5.82 4.14
CA GLN A 60 13.93 5.15 3.65
C GLN A 60 12.89 4.76 4.72
N VAL A 61 13.27 4.70 6.00
CA VAL A 61 12.36 4.28 7.10
C VAL A 61 11.50 5.44 7.59
N LEU A 62 11.95 6.68 7.37
CA LEU A 62 11.36 7.89 7.93
C LEU A 62 10.49 8.67 6.94
N TYR A 63 10.61 8.39 5.64
CA TYR A 63 9.78 9.01 4.62
C TYR A 63 8.84 7.96 4.03
N ALA A 64 7.54 8.20 4.10
CA ALA A 64 6.58 7.35 3.42
C ALA A 64 6.74 7.55 1.90
N PRO A 65 6.36 6.57 1.05
CA PRO A 65 6.38 6.73 -0.41
C PRO A 65 5.63 7.98 -0.87
N SER A 66 4.59 8.37 -0.13
CA SER A 66 3.77 9.57 -0.36
C SER A 66 4.46 10.91 -0.04
N ASP A 67 5.63 10.89 0.62
CA ASP A 67 6.41 12.09 0.96
C ASP A 67 7.42 12.43 -0.15
N PHE A 68 7.61 11.54 -1.13
CA PHE A 68 8.42 11.81 -2.31
C PHE A 68 7.60 12.53 -3.38
N ALA A 69 8.15 13.60 -3.96
CA ALA A 69 7.48 14.39 -5.00
C ALA A 69 7.27 13.62 -6.32
N ASN A 70 8.02 12.54 -6.54
CA ASN A 70 7.92 11.65 -7.70
C ASN A 70 8.17 10.20 -7.24
N GLU A 71 7.22 9.29 -7.51
CA GLU A 71 7.34 7.86 -7.18
C GLU A 71 8.52 7.18 -7.87
N GLU A 72 8.99 7.71 -9.01
CA GLU A 72 10.19 7.21 -9.71
C GLU A 72 11.49 7.40 -8.91
N HIS A 73 11.58 8.44 -8.07
CA HIS A 73 12.74 8.69 -7.22
C HIS A 73 12.80 7.74 -6.02
N PHE A 74 11.65 7.30 -5.49
CA PHE A 74 11.56 6.31 -4.42
C PHE A 74 12.08 4.94 -4.89
N LEU A 75 11.73 4.54 -6.12
CA LEU A 75 12.19 3.28 -6.73
C LEU A 75 13.71 3.27 -6.96
N HIS A 76 14.29 4.42 -7.31
CA HIS A 76 15.74 4.58 -7.48
C HIS A 76 16.50 4.63 -6.15
N ALA A 77 15.93 5.23 -5.10
CA ALA A 77 16.58 5.38 -3.79
C ALA A 77 16.58 4.08 -2.95
N ASN A 78 15.59 3.20 -3.15
CA ASN A 78 15.46 1.95 -2.40
C ASN A 78 16.12 0.72 -3.06
N ASN A 79 16.94 0.90 -4.09
CA ASN A 79 17.58 -0.20 -4.86
C ASN A 79 16.58 -1.28 -5.33
N LEU A 80 15.28 -0.94 -5.44
CA LEU A 80 14.27 -1.84 -5.97
C LEU A 80 14.55 -2.13 -7.45
N LYS A 81 15.19 -1.18 -8.16
CA LYS A 81 15.76 -1.43 -9.49
C LYS A 81 16.78 -2.55 -9.50
N ASP A 82 17.63 -2.67 -8.49
CA ASP A 82 18.67 -3.71 -8.45
C ASP A 82 18.08 -5.08 -8.09
N VAL A 83 17.13 -5.12 -7.16
CA VAL A 83 16.42 -6.37 -6.82
C VAL A 83 15.56 -6.85 -7.99
N VAL A 84 14.84 -5.94 -8.64
CA VAL A 84 14.05 -6.25 -9.84
C VAL A 84 14.96 -6.57 -11.02
N ALA A 85 16.10 -5.90 -11.19
CA ALA A 85 17.09 -6.23 -12.23
C ALA A 85 17.68 -7.62 -12.00
N GLN A 86 18.00 -7.99 -10.75
CA GLN A 86 18.51 -9.33 -10.42
C GLN A 86 17.47 -10.42 -10.65
N GLU A 87 16.22 -10.21 -10.26
CA GLU A 87 15.14 -11.18 -10.54
C GLU A 87 14.82 -11.25 -12.04
N THR A 88 14.86 -10.12 -12.74
CA THR A 88 14.69 -10.09 -14.20
C THR A 88 15.87 -10.74 -14.92
N GLU A 89 17.10 -10.60 -14.43
CA GLU A 89 18.29 -11.26 -14.97
C GLU A 89 18.29 -12.77 -14.70
N LYS A 90 17.82 -13.23 -13.54
CA LYS A 90 17.62 -14.66 -13.28
C LYS A 90 16.61 -15.27 -14.24
N VAL A 91 15.44 -14.65 -14.38
CA VAL A 91 14.40 -15.08 -15.33
C VAL A 91 14.89 -15.00 -16.78
N LEU A 92 15.68 -13.97 -17.13
CA LEU A 92 16.26 -13.79 -18.45
C LEU A 92 17.37 -14.82 -18.73
N ASN A 93 18.16 -15.19 -17.74
CA ASN A 93 19.21 -16.20 -17.88
C ASN A 93 18.62 -17.61 -17.99
N GLU A 94 17.56 -17.91 -17.22
CA GLU A 94 16.77 -19.14 -17.39
C GLU A 94 16.10 -19.20 -18.77
N ALA A 95 15.59 -18.07 -19.28
CA ALA A 95 15.00 -17.98 -20.62
C ALA A 95 16.03 -18.04 -21.75
N LYS A 96 17.22 -17.47 -21.57
CA LYS A 96 18.37 -17.57 -22.51
C LYS A 96 18.88 -19.01 -22.62
N GLN A 97 18.94 -19.74 -21.49
CA GLN A 97 19.35 -21.14 -21.46
C GLN A 97 18.41 -22.05 -22.27
N LYS A 98 17.13 -21.67 -22.37
CA LYS A 98 16.11 -22.40 -23.13
C LYS A 98 16.07 -22.05 -24.63
N ASN A 99 17.05 -21.27 -25.12
CA ASN A 99 17.31 -21.00 -26.53
C ASN A 99 16.07 -20.52 -27.33
N GLN A 100 15.24 -19.66 -26.74
CA GLN A 100 13.93 -19.34 -27.30
C GLN A 100 13.65 -17.86 -27.59
N ILE A 101 14.62 -16.93 -27.55
CA ILE A 101 14.28 -15.52 -27.85
C ILE A 101 15.43 -14.76 -28.52
N SER A 102 15.30 -14.56 -29.83
CA SER A 102 15.85 -13.41 -30.58
C SER A 102 14.67 -12.75 -31.28
N GLY A 103 13.93 -11.91 -30.56
CA GLY A 103 12.71 -11.31 -31.07
C GLY A 103 12.05 -10.38 -30.07
N ASP A 104 12.27 -9.08 -30.27
CA ASP A 104 11.59 -7.91 -29.71
C ASP A 104 11.06 -8.03 -28.25
N LEU A 105 11.93 -7.69 -27.30
CA LEU A 105 11.65 -7.60 -25.86
C LEU A 105 10.41 -6.77 -25.52
N LYS A 106 10.04 -5.80 -26.37
CA LYS A 106 8.86 -4.95 -26.20
C LYS A 106 7.55 -5.68 -26.47
N ALA A 107 7.55 -6.62 -27.44
CA ALA A 107 6.39 -7.46 -27.71
C ALA A 107 6.17 -8.49 -26.60
N LEU A 108 7.26 -8.99 -26.00
CA LEU A 108 7.20 -9.92 -24.88
C LEU A 108 6.75 -9.24 -23.59
N SER A 109 7.27 -8.07 -23.24
CA SER A 109 6.81 -7.33 -22.06
C SER A 109 5.32 -6.99 -22.14
N LYS A 110 4.84 -6.63 -23.34
CA LYS A 110 3.42 -6.43 -23.59
C LYS A 110 2.60 -7.72 -23.40
N ARG A 111 3.06 -8.85 -23.93
CA ARG A 111 2.38 -10.14 -23.73
C ARG A 111 2.35 -10.58 -22.27
N VAL A 112 3.45 -10.38 -21.54
CA VAL A 112 3.53 -10.70 -20.11
C VAL A 112 2.61 -9.78 -19.31
N ALA A 113 2.58 -8.48 -19.59
CA ALA A 113 1.65 -7.55 -18.97
C ALA A 113 0.19 -7.95 -19.25
N ASP A 114 -0.14 -8.29 -20.49
CA ASP A 114 -1.49 -8.73 -20.88
C ASP A 114 -1.88 -10.04 -20.17
N LEU A 115 -0.95 -10.99 -20.00
CA LEU A 115 -1.20 -12.24 -19.28
C LEU A 115 -1.40 -12.01 -17.78
N THR A 116 -0.60 -11.12 -17.17
CA THR A 116 -0.74 -10.76 -15.75
C THR A 116 -2.07 -10.05 -15.51
N VAL A 117 -2.46 -9.11 -16.38
CA VAL A 117 -3.76 -8.42 -16.29
C VAL A 117 -4.90 -9.43 -16.43
N ARG A 118 -4.84 -10.35 -17.40
CA ARG A 118 -5.85 -11.41 -17.54
C ARG A 118 -5.92 -12.32 -16.31
N GLY A 119 -4.78 -12.70 -15.73
CA GLY A 119 -4.75 -13.50 -14.52
C GLY A 119 -5.41 -12.80 -13.33
N LEU A 120 -5.19 -11.48 -13.18
CA LEU A 120 -5.85 -10.67 -12.15
C LEU A 120 -7.35 -10.50 -12.40
N GLU A 121 -7.77 -10.34 -13.66
CA GLU A 121 -9.18 -10.30 -14.05
C GLU A 121 -9.88 -11.63 -13.76
N ASP A 122 -9.25 -12.76 -14.09
CA ASP A 122 -9.77 -14.10 -13.82
C ASP A 122 -9.91 -14.39 -12.32
N GLU A 123 -8.94 -13.98 -11.50
CA GLU A 123 -9.04 -14.11 -10.03
C GLU A 123 -10.14 -13.23 -9.44
N MET A 124 -10.32 -12.01 -9.96
CA MET A 124 -11.41 -11.13 -9.57
C MET A 124 -12.77 -11.75 -9.93
N ASP A 125 -12.90 -12.25 -11.16
CA ASP A 125 -14.13 -12.85 -11.69
C ASP A 125 -14.51 -14.11 -10.89
N LYS A 126 -13.54 -14.95 -10.51
CA LYS A 126 -13.76 -16.09 -9.61
C LYS A 126 -14.29 -15.66 -8.25
N ARG A 127 -13.69 -14.62 -7.64
CA ARG A 127 -14.06 -14.14 -6.30
C ARG A 127 -15.45 -13.51 -6.27
N VAL A 128 -15.78 -12.73 -7.31
CA VAL A 128 -17.13 -12.18 -7.52
C VAL A 128 -18.13 -13.31 -7.70
N LEU A 129 -17.84 -14.27 -8.57
CA LEU A 129 -18.73 -15.39 -8.87
C LEU A 129 -18.94 -16.30 -7.66
N SER A 130 -17.88 -16.66 -6.92
CA SER A 130 -17.98 -17.52 -5.74
C SER A 130 -18.88 -16.91 -4.67
N TYR A 131 -18.73 -15.61 -4.43
CA TYR A 131 -19.57 -14.89 -3.46
C TYR A 131 -21.04 -14.87 -3.87
N MET A 132 -21.32 -14.69 -5.17
CA MET A 132 -22.69 -14.70 -5.69
C MET A 132 -23.31 -16.10 -5.71
N LEU A 133 -22.52 -17.15 -5.97
CA LEU A 133 -22.98 -18.55 -5.95
C LEU A 133 -23.32 -19.04 -4.54
N GLU A 134 -22.66 -18.51 -3.51
CA GLU A 134 -23.05 -18.75 -2.11
C GLU A 134 -24.44 -18.16 -1.79
N ARG A 135 -24.93 -17.19 -2.60
CA ARG A 135 -26.20 -16.48 -2.40
C ARG A 135 -27.01 -16.41 -3.70
N PRO A 136 -27.48 -17.56 -4.24
CA PRO A 136 -28.04 -17.64 -5.57
C PRO A 136 -29.38 -16.89 -5.74
N ARG A 137 -30.07 -16.55 -4.65
CA ARG A 137 -31.34 -15.82 -4.66
C ARG A 137 -31.21 -14.32 -4.41
N GLU A 138 -29.99 -13.82 -4.22
CA GLU A 138 -29.74 -12.41 -3.97
C GLU A 138 -29.23 -11.71 -5.22
N ALA A 139 -29.74 -10.50 -5.45
CA ALA A 139 -29.27 -9.61 -6.51
C ALA A 139 -28.40 -8.52 -5.91
N PHE A 140 -27.27 -8.22 -6.57
CA PHE A 140 -26.28 -7.29 -6.08
C PHE A 140 -26.10 -6.12 -7.04
N THR A 141 -25.90 -4.93 -6.46
CA THR A 141 -25.44 -3.77 -7.23
C THR A 141 -23.91 -3.79 -7.34
N PRO A 142 -23.31 -3.27 -8.43
CA PRO A 142 -21.86 -3.18 -8.57
C PRO A 142 -21.20 -2.40 -7.43
N ARG A 143 -21.89 -1.39 -6.91
CA ARG A 143 -21.41 -0.58 -5.78
C ARG A 143 -21.44 -1.37 -4.48
N GLY A 144 -22.53 -2.09 -4.20
CA GLY A 144 -22.65 -2.92 -3.00
C GLY A 144 -21.61 -4.04 -2.98
N LEU A 145 -21.49 -4.75 -4.11
CA LEU A 145 -20.52 -5.84 -4.24
C LEU A 145 -19.07 -5.36 -4.14
N GLY A 146 -18.77 -4.18 -4.70
CA GLY A 146 -17.47 -3.52 -4.54
C GLY A 146 -17.11 -3.26 -3.07
N HIS A 147 -18.05 -2.74 -2.27
CA HIS A 147 -17.84 -2.54 -0.84
C HIS A 147 -17.59 -3.85 -0.09
N ILE A 148 -18.36 -4.90 -0.40
CA ILE A 148 -18.25 -6.21 0.27
C ILE A 148 -16.90 -6.87 -0.03
N LEU A 149 -16.48 -6.85 -1.30
CA LEU A 149 -15.24 -7.52 -1.74
C LEU A 149 -13.99 -6.65 -1.57
N THR A 150 -14.13 -5.45 -1.00
CA THR A 150 -13.07 -4.45 -0.84
C THR A 150 -12.39 -4.13 -2.17
N THR A 151 -13.20 -3.92 -3.21
CA THR A 151 -12.72 -3.57 -4.56
C THR A 151 -13.48 -2.37 -5.12
N SER A 152 -12.97 -1.77 -6.20
CA SER A 152 -13.57 -0.57 -6.77
C SER A 152 -14.87 -0.89 -7.52
N LYS A 153 -15.85 0.04 -7.49
CA LYS A 153 -17.11 -0.09 -8.25
C LYS A 153 -16.86 -0.41 -9.72
N HIS A 154 -15.84 0.21 -10.31
CA HIS A 154 -15.51 0.05 -11.73
C HIS A 154 -14.99 -1.37 -12.00
N ALA A 155 -14.02 -1.84 -11.22
CA ALA A 155 -13.49 -3.20 -11.35
C ALA A 155 -14.57 -4.27 -11.13
N THR A 156 -15.48 -4.06 -10.17
CA THR A 156 -16.63 -4.96 -9.96
C THR A 156 -17.58 -4.96 -11.15
N LEU A 157 -17.89 -3.78 -11.70
CA LEU A 157 -18.75 -3.67 -12.86
C LEU A 157 -18.15 -4.39 -14.08
N ASP A 158 -16.86 -4.19 -14.34
CA ASP A 158 -16.16 -4.85 -15.44
C ASP A 158 -16.18 -6.37 -15.29
N SER A 159 -15.93 -6.85 -14.07
CA SER A 159 -16.03 -8.27 -13.71
C SER A 159 -17.44 -8.83 -13.94
N LEU A 160 -18.49 -8.13 -13.47
CA LEU A 160 -19.88 -8.52 -13.67
C LEU A 160 -20.26 -8.55 -15.15
N MET A 161 -19.78 -7.59 -15.96
CA MET A 161 -20.01 -7.56 -17.41
C MET A 161 -19.31 -8.73 -18.11
N ARG A 162 -18.08 -9.10 -17.71
CA ARG A 162 -17.39 -10.29 -18.23
C ARG A 162 -18.13 -11.58 -17.86
N LEU A 163 -18.52 -11.71 -16.59
CA LEU A 163 -19.28 -12.87 -16.10
C LEU A 163 -20.66 -12.98 -16.78
N GLU A 164 -21.32 -11.86 -17.08
CA GLU A 164 -22.59 -11.81 -17.81
C GLU A 164 -22.39 -12.31 -19.25
N LYS A 165 -21.31 -11.87 -19.91
CA LYS A 165 -20.92 -12.37 -21.23
C LYS A 165 -20.58 -13.86 -21.23
N MET A 166 -20.05 -14.38 -20.12
CA MET A 166 -19.78 -15.81 -19.93
C MET A 166 -21.00 -16.61 -19.46
N GLU A 167 -22.18 -15.98 -19.40
CA GLU A 167 -23.44 -16.56 -18.92
C GLU A 167 -23.38 -17.13 -17.50
N LYS A 168 -22.48 -16.63 -16.64
CA LYS A 168 -22.38 -17.05 -15.23
C LYS A 168 -23.27 -16.23 -14.30
N VAL A 169 -23.59 -15.01 -14.70
CA VAL A 169 -24.51 -14.12 -13.99
C VAL A 169 -25.53 -13.56 -14.97
N VAL A 170 -26.68 -13.17 -14.45
CA VAL A 170 -27.74 -12.49 -15.20
C VAL A 170 -27.93 -11.09 -14.65
N SER A 171 -28.25 -10.13 -15.51
CA SER A 171 -28.61 -8.79 -15.08
C SER A 171 -30.11 -8.55 -15.14
N GLY A 172 -30.59 -7.71 -14.22
CA GLY A 172 -31.98 -7.30 -14.10
C GLY A 172 -32.07 -5.84 -13.65
N MET A 173 -33.30 -5.32 -13.61
CA MET A 173 -33.60 -3.98 -13.12
C MET A 173 -34.40 -4.09 -11.82
N ASP A 174 -33.93 -3.44 -10.77
CA ASP A 174 -34.66 -3.23 -9.53
C ASP A 174 -34.98 -1.74 -9.42
N GLY A 175 -36.21 -1.37 -9.81
CA GLY A 175 -36.58 0.03 -10.07
C GLY A 175 -35.71 0.64 -11.18
N ASP A 176 -35.01 1.72 -10.86
CA ASP A 176 -34.09 2.42 -11.77
C ASP A 176 -32.64 1.91 -11.71
N ILE A 177 -32.36 0.87 -10.91
CA ILE A 177 -31.01 0.40 -10.62
C ILE A 177 -30.76 -0.96 -11.27
N LYS A 178 -29.68 -1.07 -12.06
CA LYS A 178 -29.23 -2.35 -12.63
C LYS A 178 -28.57 -3.22 -11.56
N VAL A 179 -29.04 -4.45 -11.44
CA VAL A 179 -28.58 -5.46 -10.48
C VAL A 179 -28.15 -6.73 -11.21
N TRP A 180 -27.25 -7.49 -10.60
CA TRP A 180 -26.75 -8.77 -11.12
C TRP A 180 -27.00 -9.89 -10.12
N GLN A 181 -27.36 -11.06 -10.61
CA GLN A 181 -27.63 -12.27 -9.82
C GLN A 181 -26.88 -13.45 -10.42
N ALA A 182 -26.47 -14.42 -9.59
CA ALA A 182 -25.87 -15.65 -10.09
C ALA A 182 -26.87 -16.45 -10.94
N LYS A 183 -26.44 -16.88 -12.14
CA LYS A 183 -27.24 -17.79 -12.96
C LYS A 183 -27.12 -19.18 -12.35
N THR A 184 -28.22 -19.69 -11.78
CA THR A 184 -28.30 -21.04 -11.20
C THR A 184 -28.92 -22.00 -12.19
#